data_AF-A0A523RX45-F1
#
_entry.id   AF-A0A523RX45-F1
#
_cell.length_a   1.000
_cell.length_b   1.000
_cell.length_c   1.000
_cell.angle_alpha   90.00
_cell.angle_beta   90.00
_cell.angle_gamma   90.00
#
_symmetry.space_group_name_H-M   'P 1'
#
loop_
_entity.id
_entity.type
_entity.pdbx_description
1 polymer ?
#
loop_
_entity_poly.entity_id
_entity_poly.type
_entity_poly.pdbx_seq_one_letter_code
_entity_poly.pdbx_strand_id
1 'polypeptide(L)'
;MTMSQENESTSCATCASLTGSENQKSLRYKYGMAVLSVSTLVLGIILELFSMDVFWVYTVFIVSMLSAGQFIIPQGMRGLLKLRLDMHFLMSSASIGAMIIGAPAEGAAVMFLFYISMLLEERAENQVRKEIQSLIELEPPSVTIRMKGAEAYIPTTAVQMGDIMIIRPGSRIVLDGV
;
A
#
# COMPACT_ATOMS: atom_id res chain seq x y z
N MET A 1 23.69 -41.46 -3.97
CA MET A 1 22.96 -40.44 -4.76
C MET A 1 21.77 -39.97 -3.95
N THR A 2 21.97 -39.05 -3.00
CA THR A 2 20.91 -38.47 -2.16
C THR A 2 21.45 -37.16 -1.58
N MET A 3 21.26 -36.01 -2.24
CA MET A 3 21.46 -34.67 -1.66
C MET A 3 20.84 -33.60 -2.58
N SER A 4 19.52 -33.41 -2.56
CA SER A 4 18.88 -32.28 -3.26
C SER A 4 17.47 -31.91 -2.77
N GLN A 5 17.17 -31.99 -1.46
CA GLN A 5 15.83 -31.62 -0.94
C GLN A 5 15.77 -30.69 0.29
N GLU A 6 16.84 -29.98 0.66
CA GLU A 6 16.79 -29.06 1.83
C GLU A 6 16.80 -27.55 1.50
N ASN A 7 16.80 -27.13 0.22
CA ASN A 7 17.05 -25.72 -0.13
C ASN A 7 15.80 -24.90 -0.51
N GLU A 8 14.59 -25.49 -0.50
CA GLU A 8 13.37 -24.82 -1.01
C GLU A 8 12.52 -24.17 0.11
N SER A 9 12.64 -24.64 1.36
CA SER A 9 11.86 -24.14 2.50
C SER A 9 12.47 -22.90 3.19
N THR A 10 13.79 -22.72 3.12
CA THR A 10 14.50 -21.63 3.85
C THR A 10 14.49 -20.30 3.09
N SER A 11 14.34 -20.33 1.77
CA SER A 11 14.29 -19.13 0.91
C SER A 11 13.02 -18.30 1.14
N CYS A 12 11.89 -18.96 1.44
CA CYS A 12 10.59 -18.29 1.58
C CYS A 12 10.44 -17.53 2.91
N ALA A 13 11.01 -18.05 4.01
CA ALA A 13 10.91 -17.43 5.34
C ALA A 13 11.71 -16.12 5.46
N THR A 14 12.78 -15.97 4.68
CA THR A 14 13.66 -14.79 4.72
C THR A 14 13.06 -13.59 3.96
N CYS A 15 12.30 -13.83 2.90
CA CYS A 15 11.63 -12.76 2.13
C CYS A 15 10.45 -12.11 2.89
N ALA A 16 9.73 -12.88 3.72
CA ALA A 16 8.61 -12.38 4.53
C ALA A 16 9.07 -11.47 5.69
N SER A 17 10.26 -11.71 6.25
CA SER A 17 10.77 -10.91 7.38
C SER A 17 11.41 -9.58 6.96
N LEU A 18 11.95 -9.50 5.74
CA LEU A 18 12.51 -8.26 5.19
C LEU A 18 11.42 -7.26 4.75
N THR A 19 10.27 -7.74 4.28
CA THR A 19 9.14 -6.90 3.86
C THR A 19 8.37 -6.26 5.03
N GLY A 20 8.33 -6.91 6.20
CA GLY A 20 7.63 -6.40 7.39
C GLY A 20 8.33 -5.22 8.08
N SER A 21 9.67 -5.20 8.09
CA SER A 21 10.48 -4.19 8.79
C SER A 21 10.55 -2.84 8.07
N GLU A 22 10.69 -2.83 6.73
CA GLU A 22 10.74 -1.58 5.96
C GLU A 22 9.36 -0.90 5.87
N ASN A 23 8.30 -1.68 5.67
CA ASN A 23 6.94 -1.14 5.53
C ASN A 23 6.43 -0.47 6.83
N GLN A 24 6.84 -1.00 7.99
CA GLN A 24 6.41 -0.48 9.30
C GLN A 24 7.06 0.88 9.64
N LYS A 25 8.34 1.11 9.27
CA LYS A 25 9.00 2.42 9.44
C LYS A 25 8.43 3.47 8.49
N SER A 26 8.14 3.08 7.24
CA SER A 26 7.50 3.94 6.23
C SER A 26 6.11 4.44 6.69
N LEU A 27 5.27 3.55 7.21
CA LEU A 27 3.93 3.92 7.68
C LEU A 27 3.99 4.87 8.88
N ARG A 28 4.82 4.59 9.89
CA ARG A 28 4.95 5.48 11.06
C ARG A 28 5.44 6.88 10.67
N TYR A 29 6.36 6.98 9.71
CA TYR A 29 6.83 8.25 9.19
C TYR A 29 5.73 9.01 8.44
N LYS A 30 4.97 8.33 7.56
CA LYS A 30 3.79 8.90 6.88
C LYS A 30 2.77 9.45 7.89
N TYR A 31 2.35 8.66 8.89
CA TYR A 31 1.43 9.15 9.93
C TYR A 31 2.02 10.27 10.78
N GLY A 32 3.31 10.21 11.11
CA GLY A 32 3.99 11.27 11.85
C GLY A 32 3.94 12.61 11.10
N MET A 33 4.10 12.58 9.78
CA MET A 33 4.02 13.78 8.96
C MET A 33 2.59 14.22 8.68
N ALA A 34 1.62 13.30 8.67
CA ALA A 34 0.21 13.66 8.70
C ALA A 34 -0.13 14.48 9.95
N VAL A 35 0.28 14.02 11.12
CA VAL A 35 0.07 14.75 12.38
C VAL A 35 0.78 16.09 12.37
N LEU A 36 2.02 16.17 11.85
CA LEU A 36 2.74 17.43 11.70
C LEU A 36 2.05 18.40 10.74
N SER A 37 1.52 17.91 9.62
CA SER A 37 0.80 18.75 8.65
C SER A 37 -0.50 19.30 9.24
N VAL A 38 -1.24 18.49 10.00
CA VAL A 38 -2.45 18.92 10.72
C VAL A 38 -2.09 19.96 11.78
N SER A 39 -1.08 19.69 12.60
CA SER A 39 -0.72 20.60 13.71
C SER A 39 -0.28 21.95 13.17
N THR A 40 0.50 21.98 12.10
CA THR A 40 0.93 23.22 11.44
C THR A 40 -0.22 23.93 10.73
N LEU A 41 -1.15 23.20 10.10
CA LEU A 41 -2.34 23.80 9.48
C LEU A 41 -3.25 24.46 10.52
N VAL A 42 -3.54 23.76 11.60
CA VAL A 42 -4.35 24.27 12.72
C VAL A 42 -3.66 25.47 13.36
N LEU A 43 -2.34 25.43 13.53
CA LEU A 43 -1.58 26.56 14.04
C LEU A 43 -1.68 27.78 13.11
N GLY A 44 -1.62 27.59 11.78
CA GLY A 44 -1.80 28.67 10.80
C GLY A 44 -3.17 29.35 10.94
N ILE A 45 -4.24 28.55 11.04
CA ILE A 45 -5.61 29.05 11.24
C ILE A 45 -5.74 29.81 12.56
N ILE A 46 -5.12 29.31 13.64
CA ILE A 46 -5.12 30.01 14.95
C ILE A 46 -4.42 31.36 14.82
N LEU A 47 -3.24 31.42 14.20
CA LEU A 47 -2.50 32.67 14.03
C LEU A 47 -3.26 33.70 13.19
N GLU A 48 -3.96 33.24 12.16
CA GLU A 48 -4.84 34.08 11.34
C GLU A 48 -6.00 34.65 12.18
N LEU A 49 -6.58 33.86 13.09
CA LEU A 49 -7.64 34.31 14.01
C LEU A 49 -7.17 35.41 14.97
N PHE A 50 -5.91 35.34 15.42
CA PHE A 50 -5.30 36.36 16.27
C PHE A 50 -4.85 37.63 15.52
N SER A 51 -5.12 37.72 14.20
CA SER A 51 -4.72 38.86 13.35
C SER A 51 -3.23 39.18 13.44
N MET A 52 -2.40 38.12 13.53
CA MET A 52 -0.94 38.25 13.51
C MET A 52 -0.44 38.75 12.14
N ASP A 53 0.80 39.24 12.10
CA ASP A 53 1.41 39.74 10.86
C ASP A 53 1.28 38.72 9.72
N VAL A 54 0.85 39.21 8.55
CA VAL A 54 0.60 38.42 7.33
C VAL A 54 1.80 37.55 6.96
N PHE A 55 3.01 38.03 7.19
CA PHE A 55 4.24 37.29 6.91
C PHE A 55 4.35 35.98 7.72
N TRP A 56 4.04 36.00 9.02
CA TRP A 56 4.09 34.81 9.86
C TRP A 56 3.01 33.80 9.49
N VAL A 57 1.81 34.29 9.16
CA VAL A 57 0.70 33.44 8.74
C VAL A 57 1.03 32.71 7.43
N TYR A 58 1.54 33.44 6.43
CA TYR A 58 1.94 32.86 5.14
C TYR A 58 3.05 31.81 5.27
N THR A 59 4.08 32.09 6.07
CA THR A 59 5.19 31.14 6.25
C THR A 59 4.72 29.84 6.90
N VAL A 60 3.83 29.90 7.89
CA VAL A 60 3.25 28.71 8.52
C VAL A 60 2.41 27.90 7.55
N PHE A 61 1.57 28.54 6.72
CA PHE A 61 0.78 27.83 5.71
C PHE A 61 1.64 27.20 4.61
N ILE A 62 2.72 27.85 4.18
CA ILE A 62 3.68 27.26 3.24
C ILE A 62 4.33 26.02 3.85
N VAL A 63 4.76 26.08 5.12
CA VAL A 63 5.33 24.93 5.82
C VAL A 63 4.32 23.79 5.93
N SER A 64 3.06 24.10 6.26
CA SER A 64 1.98 23.11 6.30
C SER A 64 1.78 22.45 4.94
N MET A 65 1.65 23.24 3.87
CA MET A 65 1.48 22.77 2.50
C MET A 65 2.66 21.90 2.05
N LEU A 66 3.91 22.30 2.33
CA LEU A 66 5.09 21.50 1.98
C LEU A 66 5.17 20.20 2.77
N SER A 67 4.77 20.21 4.04
CA SER A 67 4.78 19.01 4.89
C SER A 67 3.79 17.95 4.40
N ALA A 68 2.56 18.35 4.03
CA ALA A 68 1.55 17.47 3.42
C ALA A 68 1.93 17.10 1.97
N GLY A 69 2.44 18.06 1.21
CA GLY A 69 2.74 17.95 -0.21
C GLY A 69 4.01 17.17 -0.54
N GLN A 70 4.84 16.79 0.43
CA GLN A 70 6.15 16.18 0.17
C GLN A 70 6.10 14.91 -0.70
N PHE A 71 5.01 14.14 -0.63
CA PHE A 71 4.84 12.92 -1.42
C PHE A 71 4.10 13.22 -2.73
N ILE A 72 3.24 14.24 -2.73
CA ILE A 72 2.34 14.59 -3.83
C ILE A 72 3.08 15.43 -4.88
N ILE A 73 3.80 16.47 -4.44
CA ILE A 73 4.53 17.41 -5.30
C ILE A 73 5.55 16.69 -6.21
N PRO A 74 6.46 15.84 -5.71
CA PRO A 74 7.43 15.17 -6.58
C PRO A 74 6.77 14.18 -7.55
N GLN A 75 5.65 13.54 -7.16
CA GLN A 75 4.88 12.68 -8.06
C GLN A 75 4.23 13.50 -9.18
N GLY A 76 3.61 14.63 -8.85
CA GLY A 76 3.04 15.57 -9.81
C GLY A 76 4.09 16.15 -10.76
N MET A 77 5.28 16.51 -10.24
CA MET A 77 6.39 16.99 -11.08
C MET A 77 6.89 15.92 -12.04
N ARG A 78 7.06 14.67 -11.58
CA ARG A 78 7.47 13.55 -12.44
C ARG A 78 6.43 13.24 -13.53
N GLY A 79 5.13 13.35 -13.22
CA GLY A 79 4.05 13.23 -14.20
C GLY A 79 4.12 14.32 -15.26
N LEU A 80 4.28 15.58 -14.83
CA LEU A 80 4.43 16.73 -15.73
C LEU A 80 5.63 16.59 -16.68
N LEU A 81 6.78 16.15 -16.17
CA LEU A 81 7.99 15.89 -16.97
C LEU A 81 7.76 14.85 -18.08
N LYS A 82 6.82 13.91 -17.86
CA LYS A 82 6.41 12.89 -18.84
C LYS A 82 5.22 13.33 -19.70
N LEU A 83 4.80 14.60 -19.62
CA LEU A 83 3.57 15.11 -20.25
C LEU A 83 2.31 14.31 -19.89
N ARG A 84 2.26 13.74 -18.68
CA ARG A 84 1.10 13.05 -18.13
C ARG A 84 0.48 13.89 -17.04
N LEU A 85 -0.72 14.39 -17.30
CA LEU A 85 -1.49 15.20 -16.36
C LEU A 85 -2.22 14.27 -15.37
N ASP A 86 -1.47 13.80 -14.38
CA ASP A 86 -1.98 12.93 -13.33
C ASP A 86 -2.69 13.73 -12.23
N MET A 87 -3.48 13.05 -11.39
CA MET A 87 -4.21 13.64 -10.26
C MET A 87 -3.28 14.43 -9.32
N HIS A 88 -2.05 13.95 -9.09
CA HIS A 88 -1.05 14.65 -8.28
C HIS A 88 -0.58 15.98 -8.88
N PHE A 89 -0.53 16.08 -10.22
CA PHE A 89 -0.17 17.32 -10.91
C PHE A 89 -1.29 18.36 -10.80
N LEU A 90 -2.53 17.95 -11.06
CA LEU A 90 -3.71 18.80 -10.87
C LEU A 90 -3.75 19.35 -9.44
N MET A 91 -3.49 18.49 -8.47
CA MET A 91 -3.49 18.85 -7.06
C MET A 91 -2.40 19.86 -6.69
N SER A 92 -1.18 19.60 -7.16
CA SER A 92 -0.03 20.48 -6.89
C SER A 92 -0.21 21.85 -7.53
N SER A 93 -0.69 21.89 -8.78
CA SER A 93 -0.93 23.14 -9.49
C SER A 93 -2.07 23.96 -8.88
N ALA A 94 -3.16 23.32 -8.45
CA ALA A 94 -4.27 24.01 -7.76
C ALA A 94 -3.80 24.65 -6.44
N SER A 95 -3.04 23.91 -5.63
CA SER A 95 -2.56 24.39 -4.33
C SER A 95 -1.54 25.54 -4.49
N ILE A 96 -0.68 25.47 -5.50
CA ILE A 96 0.24 26.56 -5.87
C ILE A 96 -0.56 27.78 -6.37
N GLY A 97 -1.61 27.56 -7.16
CA GLY A 97 -2.49 28.64 -7.62
C GLY A 97 -3.16 29.39 -6.46
N ALA A 98 -3.64 28.67 -5.45
CA ALA A 98 -4.21 29.28 -4.25
C ALA A 98 -3.19 30.15 -3.50
N MET A 99 -1.93 29.69 -3.38
CA MET A 99 -0.84 30.48 -2.80
C MET A 99 -0.57 31.78 -3.58
N ILE A 100 -0.67 31.76 -4.92
CA ILE A 100 -0.43 32.93 -5.77
C ILE A 100 -1.57 33.96 -5.67
N ILE A 101 -2.82 33.50 -5.59
CA ILE A 101 -4.01 34.37 -5.52
C ILE A 101 -4.15 35.01 -4.12
N GLY A 102 -3.33 34.59 -3.16
CA GLY A 102 -3.31 35.12 -1.81
C GLY A 102 -4.23 34.39 -0.83
N ALA A 103 -4.56 33.14 -1.14
CA ALA A 103 -5.42 32.23 -0.39
C ALA A 103 -4.59 31.04 0.15
N PRO A 104 -3.61 31.28 1.05
CA PRO A 104 -2.67 30.25 1.50
C PRO A 104 -3.35 29.19 2.39
N ALA A 105 -4.38 29.57 3.14
CA ALA A 105 -5.13 28.67 4.01
C ALA A 105 -5.87 27.61 3.19
N GLU A 106 -6.53 28.02 2.11
CA GLU A 106 -7.25 27.17 1.19
C GLU A 106 -6.30 26.23 0.45
N GLY A 107 -5.16 26.75 -0.02
CA GLY A 107 -4.13 25.94 -0.67
C GLY A 107 -3.57 24.84 0.25
N ALA A 108 -3.27 25.20 1.51
CA ALA A 108 -2.79 24.25 2.50
C ALA A 108 -3.88 23.22 2.87
N ALA A 109 -5.13 23.63 3.05
CA ALA A 109 -6.25 22.76 3.38
C ALA A 109 -6.54 21.74 2.28
N VAL A 110 -6.57 22.19 1.03
CA VAL A 110 -6.76 21.32 -0.13
C VAL A 110 -5.63 20.29 -0.18
N MET A 111 -4.36 20.73 -0.14
CA MET A 111 -3.20 19.82 -0.11
C MET A 111 -3.27 18.78 1.02
N PHE A 112 -3.66 19.20 2.22
CA PHE A 112 -3.81 18.33 3.38
C PHE A 112 -4.92 17.28 3.20
N LEU A 113 -6.11 17.68 2.74
CA LEU A 113 -7.23 16.74 2.53
C LEU A 113 -6.91 15.68 1.48
N PHE A 114 -6.17 16.07 0.44
CA PHE A 114 -5.67 15.12 -0.55
C PHE A 114 -4.66 14.15 0.05
N TYR A 115 -3.75 14.64 0.90
CA TYR A 115 -2.80 13.79 1.59
C TYR A 115 -3.49 12.72 2.44
N ILE A 116 -4.56 13.09 3.16
CA ILE A 116 -5.40 12.12 3.89
C ILE A 116 -6.05 11.11 2.93
N SER A 117 -6.58 11.58 1.81
CA SER A 117 -7.22 10.71 0.81
C SER A 117 -6.25 9.67 0.28
N MET A 118 -5.01 10.07 -0.01
CA MET A 118 -3.92 9.17 -0.44
C MET A 118 -3.61 8.11 0.64
N LEU A 119 -3.61 8.47 1.92
CA LEU A 119 -3.41 7.50 3.01
C LEU A 119 -4.57 6.50 3.14
N LEU A 120 -5.80 6.93 2.85
CA LEU A 120 -6.97 6.05 2.84
C LEU A 120 -6.95 5.12 1.62
N GLU A 121 -6.56 5.64 0.46
CA GLU A 121 -6.41 4.88 -0.77
C GLU A 121 -5.37 3.76 -0.60
N GLU A 122 -4.20 4.07 -0.05
CA GLU A 122 -3.16 3.06 0.23
C GLU A 122 -3.67 1.95 1.16
N ARG A 123 -4.48 2.29 2.17
CA ARG A 123 -5.10 1.28 3.04
C ARG A 123 -6.13 0.44 2.30
N ALA A 124 -6.99 1.06 1.50
CA ALA A 124 -8.03 0.37 0.75
C ALA A 124 -7.42 -0.62 -0.26
N GLU A 125 -6.40 -0.20 -1.00
CA GLU A 125 -5.71 -1.06 -1.96
C GLU A 125 -5.07 -2.27 -1.26
N ASN A 126 -4.40 -2.05 -0.14
CA ASN A 126 -3.78 -3.12 0.65
C ASN A 126 -4.82 -4.11 1.19
N GLN A 127 -5.98 -3.63 1.63
CA GLN A 127 -7.07 -4.49 2.10
C GLN A 127 -7.60 -5.37 0.97
N VAL A 128 -7.89 -4.77 -0.20
CA VAL A 128 -8.37 -5.49 -1.38
C VAL A 128 -7.36 -6.56 -1.83
N ARG A 129 -6.07 -6.22 -1.88
CA ARG A 129 -5.01 -7.18 -2.24
C ARG A 129 -4.96 -8.38 -1.31
N LYS A 130 -5.07 -8.14 0.01
CA LYS A 130 -5.08 -9.22 1.02
C LYS A 130 -6.29 -10.14 0.89
N GLU A 131 -7.46 -9.58 0.63
CA GLU A 131 -8.68 -10.37 0.43
C GLU A 131 -8.57 -11.25 -0.81
N ILE A 132 -8.11 -10.70 -1.94
CA ILE A 132 -7.87 -11.48 -3.16
C ILE A 132 -6.85 -12.59 -2.90
N GLN A 133 -5.77 -12.28 -2.19
CA GLN A 133 -4.75 -13.27 -1.86
C GLN A 133 -5.30 -14.40 -0.99
N SER A 134 -6.16 -14.09 -0.01
CA SER A 134 -6.80 -15.11 0.82
C SER A 134 -7.75 -16.03 0.04
N LEU A 135 -8.33 -15.54 -1.07
CA LEU A 135 -9.13 -16.36 -1.98
C LEU A 135 -8.26 -17.28 -2.86
N ILE A 136 -7.05 -16.83 -3.24
CA ILE A 136 -6.09 -17.65 -4.00
C ILE A 136 -5.48 -18.74 -3.11
N GLU A 137 -5.19 -18.42 -1.84
CA GLU A 137 -4.62 -19.36 -0.86
C GLU A 137 -5.59 -20.49 -0.44
N LEU A 138 -6.82 -20.50 -0.96
CA LEU A 138 -7.78 -21.60 -0.78
C LEU A 138 -7.36 -22.90 -1.49
N GLU A 139 -6.41 -22.85 -2.43
CA GLU A 139 -5.88 -24.02 -3.14
C GLU A 139 -4.84 -24.77 -2.27
N PRO A 140 -5.12 -26.02 -1.83
CA PRO A 140 -4.15 -26.79 -1.05
C PRO A 140 -2.90 -27.11 -1.89
N PRO A 141 -1.70 -27.00 -1.30
CA PRO A 141 -0.45 -27.23 -2.04
C PRO A 141 -0.20 -28.71 -2.38
N SER A 142 -1.00 -29.63 -1.85
CA SER A 142 -0.72 -31.06 -1.91
C SER A 142 -1.98 -31.91 -1.73
N VAL A 143 -2.00 -33.06 -2.39
CA VAL A 143 -3.11 -34.00 -2.42
C VAL A 143 -2.62 -35.43 -2.17
N THR A 144 -3.53 -36.31 -1.72
CA THR A 144 -3.25 -37.74 -1.57
C THR A 144 -3.80 -38.51 -2.76
N ILE A 145 -2.95 -39.24 -3.48
CA ILE A 145 -3.35 -40.12 -4.57
C ILE A 145 -3.11 -41.59 -4.21
N ARG A 146 -3.83 -42.49 -4.89
CA ARG A 146 -3.63 -43.93 -4.79
C ARG A 146 -2.74 -44.44 -5.93
N MET A 147 -1.53 -44.88 -5.60
CA MET A 147 -0.55 -45.38 -6.56
C MET A 147 -0.23 -46.85 -6.26
N LYS A 148 -0.50 -47.76 -7.21
CA LYS A 148 -0.20 -49.20 -7.09
C LYS A 148 -0.71 -49.85 -5.78
N GLY A 149 -1.84 -49.37 -5.26
CA GLY A 149 -2.46 -49.89 -4.04
C GLY A 149 -2.05 -49.20 -2.73
N ALA A 150 -1.02 -48.34 -2.74
CA ALA A 150 -0.59 -47.53 -1.60
C ALA A 150 -1.03 -46.07 -1.74
N GLU A 151 -1.13 -45.35 -0.62
CA GLU A 151 -1.39 -43.91 -0.60
C GLU A 151 -0.07 -43.14 -0.73
N ALA A 152 -0.04 -42.10 -1.56
CA ALA A 152 1.09 -41.22 -1.73
C ALA A 152 0.65 -39.75 -1.61
N TYR A 153 1.39 -38.97 -0.83
CA TYR A 153 1.18 -37.53 -0.66
C TYR A 153 2.06 -36.79 -1.65
N ILE A 154 1.45 -36.12 -2.63
CA ILE A 154 2.17 -35.43 -3.70
C ILE A 154 1.72 -33.97 -3.84
N PRO A 155 2.58 -33.08 -4.35
CA PRO A 155 2.18 -31.73 -4.71
C PRO A 155 1.03 -31.75 -5.75
N THR A 156 0.10 -30.80 -5.65
CA THR A 156 -1.01 -30.66 -6.62
C THR A 156 -0.50 -30.54 -8.07
N THR A 157 0.66 -29.91 -8.27
CA THR A 157 1.32 -29.75 -9.58
C THR A 157 1.88 -31.05 -10.17
N ALA A 158 2.01 -32.12 -9.38
CA ALA A 158 2.58 -33.40 -9.81
C ALA A 158 1.52 -34.46 -10.17
N VAL A 159 0.23 -34.14 -10.00
CA VAL A 159 -0.90 -35.03 -10.30
C VAL A 159 -1.06 -35.18 -11.81
N GLN A 160 -1.25 -36.42 -12.29
CA GLN A 160 -1.46 -36.71 -13.70
C GLN A 160 -2.93 -37.07 -13.98
N MET A 161 -3.35 -36.84 -15.23
CA MET A 161 -4.67 -37.26 -15.71
C MET A 161 -4.83 -38.78 -15.56
N GLY A 162 -5.86 -39.21 -14.83
CA GLY A 162 -6.14 -40.63 -14.56
C GLY A 162 -5.70 -41.11 -13.18
N ASP A 163 -5.03 -40.28 -12.37
CA ASP A 163 -4.73 -40.59 -10.97
C ASP A 163 -6.02 -40.63 -10.13
N ILE A 164 -6.09 -41.58 -9.19
CA ILE A 164 -7.22 -41.68 -8.25
C ILE A 164 -6.87 -40.92 -6.98
N MET A 165 -7.52 -39.79 -6.77
CA MET A 165 -7.36 -38.97 -5.56
C MET A 165 -8.20 -39.53 -4.40
N ILE A 166 -7.62 -39.58 -3.21
CA ILE A 166 -8.31 -39.99 -1.97
C ILE A 166 -8.73 -38.73 -1.21
N ILE A 167 -10.04 -38.51 -1.11
CA ILE A 167 -10.62 -37.37 -0.38
C ILE A 167 -11.19 -37.90 0.94
N ARG A 168 -10.70 -37.39 2.06
CA ARG A 168 -11.25 -37.69 3.39
C ARG A 168 -12.36 -36.68 3.74
N PRO A 169 -13.36 -37.05 4.56
CA PRO A 169 -14.36 -36.10 5.03
C PRO A 169 -13.71 -34.88 5.70
N GLY A 170 -14.06 -33.68 5.25
CA GLY A 170 -13.46 -32.42 5.71
C GLY A 170 -12.22 -31.96 4.93
N SER A 171 -11.72 -32.77 3.98
CA SER A 171 -10.68 -32.34 3.03
C SER A 171 -11.26 -31.46 1.91
N ARG A 172 -10.48 -30.50 1.40
CA ARG A 172 -10.86 -29.65 0.27
C ARG A 172 -10.54 -30.35 -1.06
N ILE A 173 -11.39 -30.15 -2.06
CA ILE A 173 -11.19 -30.64 -3.43
C ILE A 173 -10.33 -29.61 -4.16
N VAL A 174 -9.22 -30.07 -4.76
CA VAL A 174 -8.19 -29.20 -5.34
C VAL A 174 -8.19 -29.21 -6.86
N LEU A 175 -8.59 -30.35 -7.45
CA LEU A 175 -8.58 -30.58 -8.88
C LEU A 175 -9.96 -31.05 -9.32
N ASP A 176 -10.39 -30.59 -10.48
CA ASP A 176 -11.60 -31.08 -11.13
C ASP A 176 -11.38 -32.53 -11.59
N GLY A 177 -12.37 -33.39 -11.34
CA GLY A 177 -12.35 -34.80 -11.68
C GLY A 177 -13.75 -35.34 -11.89
N VAL A 178 -13.85 -36.62 -12.27
CA VAL A 178 -15.11 -37.34 -12.46
C VAL A 178 -15.23 -38.52 -11.52
#